data_AF-A0A7V1ULG7-F1
#
_entry.id   AF-A0A7V1ULG7-F1
#
_cell.length_a   1.000
_cell.length_b   1.000
_cell.length_c   1.000
_cell.angle_alpha   90.00
_cell.angle_beta   90.00
_cell.angle_gamma   90.00
#
_symmetry.space_group_name_H-M   'P 1'
#
loop_
_entity.id
_entity.type
_entity.pdbx_description
1 polymer ?
#
loop_
_entity_poly.entity_id
_entity_poly.type
_entity_poly.pdbx_seq_one_letter_code
_entity_poly.pdbx_strand_id
1 'polypeptide(L)'
;MRSGSKWPRTLAFLIACSWALPPGEAWGCTFARGHFHQVTALKGRVVGNRWGPWRWLRQSFDVPSAELLLTEYREHEYGPVVARVITDKDGRFDFGVVQKGHYRLKIRGTDLEDVFEVEVVERVARTEHILLDVSPVRPNCTGGHEFIEKRS
;
A
#
# COMPACT_ATOMS: atom_id res chain seq x y z
N MET A 1 28.56 -55.04 -50.34
CA MET A 1 28.51 -55.93 -49.16
C MET A 1 28.54 -55.07 -47.90
N ARG A 2 27.99 -55.62 -46.81
CA ARG A 2 27.46 -54.97 -45.60
C ARG A 2 28.45 -54.09 -44.80
N SER A 3 27.86 -53.18 -44.03
CA SER A 3 28.13 -52.92 -42.59
C SER A 3 29.03 -51.74 -42.20
N GLY A 4 28.58 -51.01 -41.16
CA GLY A 4 29.43 -50.19 -40.27
C GLY A 4 28.92 -48.76 -40.11
N SER A 5 27.82 -48.48 -39.42
CA SER A 5 27.71 -48.24 -37.95
C SER A 5 28.73 -47.28 -37.34
N LYS A 6 28.24 -46.13 -36.84
CA LYS A 6 28.35 -45.61 -35.45
C LYS A 6 28.53 -44.08 -35.41
N TRP A 7 27.53 -43.40 -34.87
CA TRP A 7 27.64 -42.03 -34.32
C TRP A 7 28.28 -42.09 -32.93
N PRO A 8 29.00 -41.06 -32.50
CA PRO A 8 28.44 -40.15 -31.50
C PRO A 8 28.76 -38.67 -31.84
N ARG A 9 27.81 -37.72 -31.81
CA ARG A 9 27.23 -37.07 -30.62
C ARG A 9 28.27 -36.54 -29.63
N THR A 10 28.80 -35.36 -29.93
CA THR A 10 29.35 -34.45 -28.93
C THR A 10 28.93 -33.02 -29.28
N LEU A 11 27.78 -32.60 -28.74
CA LEU A 11 27.47 -31.19 -28.54
C LEU A 11 28.37 -30.71 -27.41
N ALA A 12 29.27 -29.76 -27.70
CA ALA A 12 29.98 -29.02 -26.68
C ALA A 12 29.00 -28.04 -26.02
N PHE A 13 28.54 -28.36 -24.81
CA PHE A 13 27.86 -27.40 -23.93
C PHE A 13 28.93 -26.51 -23.28
N LEU A 14 29.06 -25.28 -23.76
CA LEU A 14 29.77 -24.23 -23.02
C LEU A 14 28.89 -23.81 -21.85
N ILE A 15 29.23 -24.28 -20.64
CA ILE A 15 28.68 -23.76 -19.40
C ILE A 15 29.34 -22.41 -19.16
N ALA A 16 28.67 -21.34 -19.60
CA ALA A 16 28.99 -20.00 -19.11
C ALA A 16 28.55 -19.94 -17.64
N CYS A 17 29.52 -19.92 -16.73
CA CYS A 17 29.29 -19.52 -15.34
C CYS A 17 28.79 -18.08 -15.36
N SER A 18 27.48 -17.89 -15.36
CA SER A 18 26.86 -16.62 -15.01
C SER A 18 27.11 -16.40 -13.53
N TRP A 19 28.05 -15.51 -13.23
CA TRP A 19 28.25 -14.97 -11.89
C TRP A 19 26.91 -14.34 -11.49
N ALA A 20 26.20 -14.99 -10.57
CA ALA A 20 25.06 -14.39 -9.92
C ALA A 20 25.58 -13.19 -9.12
N LEU A 21 25.34 -11.99 -9.66
CA LEU A 21 25.41 -10.78 -8.86
C LEU A 21 24.54 -11.00 -7.62
N PRO A 22 25.01 -10.65 -6.41
CA PRO A 22 24.13 -10.65 -5.24
C PRO A 22 22.90 -9.79 -5.59
N PRO A 23 21.68 -10.21 -5.22
CA PRO A 23 20.51 -9.37 -5.43
C PRO A 23 20.79 -8.03 -4.78
N GLY A 24 20.90 -6.98 -5.60
CA GLY A 24 21.02 -5.62 -5.10
C GLY A 24 19.92 -5.38 -4.09
N GLU A 25 20.29 -4.85 -2.93
CA GLU A 25 19.37 -4.48 -1.86
C GLU A 25 18.15 -3.79 -2.48
N ALA A 26 16.97 -4.38 -2.30
CA ALA A 26 15.74 -3.79 -2.79
C ALA A 26 15.54 -2.47 -2.04
N TRP A 27 15.60 -1.37 -2.79
CA TRP A 27 15.44 -0.01 -2.31
C TRP A 27 14.08 0.09 -1.62
N GLY A 28 14.10 0.64 -0.40
CA GLY A 28 12.95 0.70 0.52
C GLY A 28 11.68 1.16 -0.20
N CYS A 29 10.59 0.45 0.06
CA CYS A 29 9.31 0.61 -0.62
C CYS A 29 8.89 2.10 -0.61
N THR A 30 9.14 2.79 -1.72
CA THR A 30 8.78 4.20 -1.91
C THR A 30 7.59 4.19 -2.85
N PHE A 31 6.41 4.37 -2.31
CA PHE A 31 5.18 4.46 -3.10
C PHE A 31 5.20 5.77 -3.92
N ALA A 32 4.58 5.75 -5.11
CA ALA A 32 4.65 6.84 -6.08
C ALA A 32 4.19 8.17 -5.45
N ARG A 33 5.13 9.13 -5.29
CA ARG A 33 4.81 10.49 -4.84
C ARG A 33 3.91 11.17 -5.87
N GLY A 34 2.87 11.87 -5.40
CA GLY A 34 1.92 12.59 -6.25
C GLY A 34 0.79 11.74 -6.79
N HIS A 35 0.61 10.50 -6.30
CA HIS A 35 -0.57 9.69 -6.62
C HIS A 35 -1.66 9.91 -5.57
N PHE A 36 -2.70 10.65 -5.93
CA PHE A 36 -3.80 10.97 -5.04
C PHE A 36 -5.00 10.03 -5.22
N HIS A 37 -5.50 9.49 -4.11
CA HIS A 37 -6.78 8.78 -4.09
C HIS A 37 -7.94 9.79 -4.12
N GLN A 38 -8.73 9.77 -5.19
CA GLN A 38 -9.84 10.68 -5.38
C GLN A 38 -11.09 10.20 -4.65
N VAL A 39 -11.54 10.97 -3.67
CA VAL A 39 -12.69 10.64 -2.82
C VAL A 39 -13.62 11.84 -2.67
N THR A 40 -14.90 11.59 -2.43
CA THR A 40 -15.86 12.67 -2.09
C THR A 40 -16.07 12.81 -0.59
N ALA A 41 -15.63 11.84 0.21
CA ALA A 41 -15.78 11.82 1.66
C ALA A 41 -14.65 11.00 2.30
N LEU A 42 -14.11 11.50 3.42
CA LEU A 42 -13.06 10.83 4.19
C LEU A 42 -13.67 10.17 5.43
N LYS A 43 -14.31 9.02 5.22
CA LYS A 43 -14.88 8.19 6.29
C LYS A 43 -14.77 6.72 5.95
N GLY A 44 -14.62 5.89 6.96
CA GLY A 44 -14.28 4.50 6.71
C GLY A 44 -13.83 3.73 7.93
N ARG A 45 -12.97 2.75 7.66
CA ARG A 45 -12.41 1.84 8.65
C ARG A 45 -10.92 1.64 8.42
N VAL A 46 -10.14 1.65 9.50
CA VAL A 46 -8.74 1.26 9.51
C VAL A 46 -8.63 -0.20 9.92
N VAL A 47 -7.97 -0.97 9.08
CA VAL A 47 -7.68 -2.38 9.29
C VAL A 47 -6.19 -2.62 9.15
N GLY A 48 -5.73 -3.72 9.71
CA GLY A 48 -4.36 -4.13 9.49
C GLY A 48 -3.90 -5.15 10.51
N ASN A 49 -2.92 -5.94 10.09
CA ASN A 49 -2.31 -6.94 10.92
C ASN A 49 -0.82 -7.07 10.60
N ARG A 50 -0.01 -7.22 11.64
CA ARG A 50 1.42 -7.54 11.51
C ARG A 50 1.66 -8.99 11.04
N TRP A 51 0.67 -9.86 11.18
CA TRP A 51 0.84 -11.30 11.07
C TRP A 51 0.41 -11.81 9.69
N GLY A 52 1.41 -12.10 8.86
CA GLY A 52 1.24 -12.89 7.63
C GLY A 52 0.86 -12.07 6.38
N PRO A 53 1.14 -12.62 5.19
CA PRO A 53 0.99 -11.89 3.94
C PRO A 53 -0.45 -11.89 3.38
N TRP A 54 -1.37 -12.65 3.98
CA TRP A 54 -2.69 -12.89 3.39
C TRP A 54 -3.61 -11.67 3.52
N ARG A 55 -3.97 -11.06 2.38
CA ARG A 55 -4.83 -9.87 2.29
C ARG A 55 -6.15 -9.98 3.06
N TRP A 56 -6.88 -11.09 2.89
CA TRP A 56 -8.16 -11.31 3.57
C TRP A 56 -8.02 -11.35 5.10
N LEU A 57 -6.89 -11.85 5.59
CA LEU A 57 -6.60 -11.91 7.02
C LEU A 57 -6.26 -10.52 7.52
N ARG A 58 -5.37 -9.78 6.85
CA ARG A 58 -5.00 -8.39 7.17
C ARG A 58 -6.23 -7.48 7.33
N GLN A 59 -7.13 -7.56 6.36
CA GLN A 59 -8.34 -6.71 6.31
C GLN A 59 -9.44 -7.13 7.29
N SER A 60 -9.25 -8.22 8.03
CA SER A 60 -10.22 -8.68 9.04
C SER A 60 -9.97 -8.09 10.44
N PHE A 61 -8.78 -7.53 10.69
CA PHE A 61 -8.40 -6.97 11.99
C PHE A 61 -8.63 -5.47 12.03
N ASP A 62 -9.43 -5.04 13.00
CA ASP A 62 -9.59 -3.63 13.34
C ASP A 62 -8.33 -3.05 13.97
N VAL A 63 -8.07 -1.78 13.66
CA VAL A 63 -7.08 -0.98 14.37
C VAL A 63 -7.80 0.07 15.20
N PRO A 64 -8.22 -0.25 16.44
CA PRO A 64 -8.89 0.71 17.32
C PRO A 64 -7.89 1.72 17.87
N SER A 65 -8.39 2.90 18.27
CA SER A 65 -7.59 3.97 18.87
C SER A 65 -6.41 4.46 18.00
N ALA A 66 -6.39 4.11 16.71
CA ALA A 66 -5.48 4.72 15.75
C ALA A 66 -5.84 6.20 15.57
N GLU A 67 -4.81 7.04 15.60
CA GLU A 67 -4.89 8.46 15.30
C GLU A 67 -4.77 8.65 13.79
N LEU A 68 -5.74 9.35 13.20
CA LEU A 68 -5.69 9.81 11.82
C LEU A 68 -5.55 11.32 11.79
N LEU A 69 -4.51 11.79 11.13
CA LEU A 69 -4.20 13.20 10.97
C LEU A 69 -4.30 13.58 9.50
N LEU A 70 -5.22 14.50 9.21
CA LEU A 70 -5.37 15.08 7.88
C LEU A 70 -4.63 16.41 7.82
N THR A 71 -3.66 16.51 6.91
CA THR A 71 -2.88 17.72 6.68
C THR A 71 -2.99 18.16 5.23
N GLU A 72 -2.95 19.45 4.95
CA GLU A 72 -2.87 19.93 3.56
C GLU A 72 -1.62 19.35 2.86
N TYR A 73 -1.77 19.00 1.59
CA TYR A 73 -0.64 18.53 0.81
C TYR A 73 0.32 19.69 0.48
N ARG A 74 1.60 19.50 0.80
CA ARG A 74 2.71 20.33 0.34
C ARG A 74 3.85 19.44 -0.15
N GLU A 75 4.44 19.77 -1.28
CA GLU A 75 5.43 18.91 -1.93
C GLU A 75 6.68 18.68 -1.07
N HIS A 76 7.21 19.74 -0.46
CA HIS A 76 8.51 19.70 0.22
C HIS A 76 8.44 19.75 1.76
N GLU A 77 7.25 19.88 2.33
CA GLU A 77 7.07 20.01 3.78
C GLU A 77 5.73 19.43 4.24
N TYR A 78 5.51 19.39 5.56
CA TYR A 78 4.18 19.06 6.10
C TYR A 78 3.31 20.30 6.06
N GLY A 79 2.14 20.18 5.41
CA GLY A 79 1.13 21.24 5.47
C GLY A 79 0.49 21.36 6.85
N PRO A 80 -0.29 22.43 7.07
CA PRO A 80 -1.05 22.61 8.30
C PRO A 80 -2.01 21.44 8.55
N VAL A 81 -2.26 21.15 9.83
CA VAL A 81 -3.26 20.18 10.24
C VAL A 81 -4.64 20.75 9.98
N VAL A 82 -5.43 20.01 9.21
CA VAL A 82 -6.82 20.34 8.87
C VAL A 82 -7.77 19.72 9.89
N ALA A 83 -7.53 18.45 10.22
CA ALA A 83 -8.37 17.70 11.14
C ALA A 83 -7.60 16.53 11.76
N ARG A 84 -8.09 16.08 12.92
CA ARG A 84 -7.58 14.92 13.65
C ARG A 84 -8.78 14.11 14.14
N VAL A 85 -8.75 12.80 13.91
CA VAL A 85 -9.76 11.87 14.42
C VAL A 85 -9.07 10.65 15.03
N ILE A 86 -9.76 10.00 15.96
CA ILE A 86 -9.30 8.75 16.56
C ILE A 86 -10.33 7.69 16.19
N THR A 87 -9.86 6.52 15.77
CA THR A 87 -10.74 5.41 15.42
C THR A 87 -11.46 4.86 16.64
N ASP A 88 -12.70 4.42 16.43
CA ASP A 88 -13.48 3.73 17.46
C ASP A 88 -13.01 2.28 17.67
N LYS A 89 -13.71 1.54 18.54
CA LYS A 89 -13.43 0.13 18.85
C LYS A 89 -13.50 -0.80 17.62
N ASP A 90 -14.22 -0.40 16.57
CA ASP A 90 -14.41 -1.15 15.33
C ASP A 90 -13.52 -0.56 14.21
N GLY A 91 -12.47 0.17 14.57
CA GLY A 91 -11.54 0.79 13.64
C GLY A 91 -12.15 1.91 12.78
N ARG A 92 -13.37 2.38 13.08
CA ARG A 92 -14.07 3.34 12.21
C ARG A 92 -13.64 4.77 12.47
N PHE A 93 -13.64 5.59 11.42
CA PHE A 93 -13.37 7.02 11.47
C PHE A 93 -14.30 7.79 10.54
N ASP A 94 -14.54 9.07 10.87
CA ASP A 94 -15.25 10.01 10.00
C ASP A 94 -14.68 11.42 10.23
N PHE A 95 -14.13 12.03 9.18
CA PHE A 95 -13.64 13.41 9.22
C PHE A 95 -14.76 14.45 9.05
N GLY A 96 -16.00 14.01 8.80
CA GLY A 96 -17.13 14.87 8.51
C GLY A 96 -16.99 15.56 7.16
N VAL A 97 -17.35 16.85 7.11
CA VAL A 97 -17.25 17.65 5.90
C VAL A 97 -15.81 18.15 5.75
N VAL A 98 -15.13 17.67 4.72
CA VAL A 98 -13.79 18.12 4.32
C VAL A 98 -13.94 18.94 3.04
N GLN A 99 -13.26 20.09 2.98
CA GLN A 99 -13.25 20.91 1.77
C GLN A 99 -12.53 20.20 0.63
N LYS A 100 -12.79 20.64 -0.60
CA LYS A 100 -12.07 20.11 -1.76
C LYS A 100 -10.61 20.49 -1.70
N GLY A 101 -9.72 19.57 -2.06
CA GLY A 101 -8.29 19.85 -2.06
C GLY A 101 -7.44 18.59 -2.00
N HIS A 102 -6.14 18.79 -1.97
CA HIS A 102 -5.14 17.74 -1.86
C HIS A 102 -4.66 17.66 -0.41
N TYR A 103 -4.62 16.46 0.14
CA TYR A 103 -4.27 16.21 1.52
C TYR A 103 -3.32 15.03 1.67
N ARG A 104 -2.56 15.02 2.77
CA ARG A 104 -1.91 13.82 3.30
C ARG A 104 -2.71 13.34 4.50
N LEU A 105 -3.09 12.07 4.45
CA LEU A 105 -3.73 11.34 5.54
C LEU A 105 -2.68 10.46 6.20
N LYS A 106 -2.25 10.82 7.41
CA LYS A 106 -1.34 10.01 8.21
C LYS A 106 -2.13 9.19 9.21
N ILE A 107 -1.78 7.92 9.36
CA ILE A 107 -2.38 7.00 10.32
C ILE A 107 -1.30 6.51 11.27
N ARG A 108 -1.58 6.55 12.57
CA ARG A 108 -0.70 6.05 13.63
C ARG A 108 -1.50 5.20 14.60
N GLY A 109 -1.22 3.90 14.62
CA GLY A 109 -1.73 2.94 15.59
C GLY A 109 -0.61 2.29 16.40
N THR A 110 -0.96 1.38 17.30
CA THR A 110 0.02 0.60 18.06
C THR A 110 0.85 -0.26 17.09
N ASP A 111 2.11 0.11 16.89
CA ASP A 111 3.07 -0.56 15.99
C ASP A 111 2.68 -0.59 14.50
N LEU A 112 1.73 0.26 14.08
CA LEU A 112 1.29 0.41 12.69
C LEU A 112 1.31 1.90 12.31
N GLU A 113 1.94 2.24 11.19
CA GLU A 113 1.96 3.61 10.66
C GLU A 113 1.82 3.57 9.14
N ASP A 114 1.05 4.51 8.60
CA ASP A 114 0.85 4.65 7.16
C ASP A 114 0.58 6.11 6.77
N VAL A 115 0.79 6.43 5.50
CA VAL A 115 0.50 7.72 4.89
C VAL A 115 -0.10 7.52 3.50
N PHE A 116 -1.27 8.11 3.28
CA PHE A 116 -1.91 8.17 1.97
C PHE A 116 -2.01 9.61 1.48
N GLU A 117 -1.85 9.81 0.18
CA GLU A 117 -2.15 11.07 -0.50
C GLU A 117 -3.58 10.98 -1.05
N VAL A 118 -4.44 11.93 -0.67
CA VAL A 118 -5.87 11.91 -1.01
C VAL A 118 -6.29 13.24 -1.61
N GLU A 119 -7.17 13.20 -2.60
CA GLU A 119 -7.77 14.38 -3.21
C GLU A 119 -9.28 14.34 -2.95
N VAL A 120 -9.80 15.35 -2.26
CA VAL A 120 -11.24 15.50 -2.04
C VAL A 120 -11.84 16.25 -3.22
N VAL A 121 -12.67 15.57 -3.99
CA VAL A 121 -13.30 16.09 -5.22
C VAL A 121 -14.82 15.84 -5.22
N GLU A 122 -15.57 16.57 -6.05
CA GLU A 122 -17.01 16.35 -6.23
C GLU A 122 -17.36 15.62 -7.53
N ARG A 123 -16.40 15.47 -8.45
CA ARG A 123 -16.66 15.00 -9.82
C ARG A 123 -16.60 13.49 -9.99
N VAL A 124 -16.43 12.74 -8.90
CA VAL A 124 -16.40 11.27 -8.89
C VAL A 124 -17.64 10.73 -8.19
N ALA A 125 -17.95 9.45 -8.42
CA ALA A 125 -19.04 8.78 -7.72
C ALA A 125 -18.84 8.89 -6.19
N ARG A 126 -19.95 9.06 -5.47
CA ARG A 126 -19.94 9.32 -4.03
C ARG A 126 -19.20 8.20 -3.30
N THR A 127 -18.16 8.56 -2.55
CA THR A 127 -17.46 7.63 -1.67
C THR A 127 -18.37 7.29 -0.51
N GLU A 128 -18.78 6.03 -0.42
CA GLU A 128 -19.60 5.53 0.69
C GLU A 128 -18.73 5.25 1.91
N HIS A 129 -17.59 4.58 1.67
CA HIS A 129 -16.74 4.02 2.68
C HIS A 129 -15.33 3.78 2.12
N ILE A 130 -14.31 4.08 2.93
CA ILE A 130 -12.90 3.79 2.65
C ILE A 130 -12.41 2.68 3.59
N LEU A 131 -11.67 1.71 3.08
CA LEU A 131 -10.92 0.76 3.88
C LEU A 131 -9.43 1.11 3.77
N LEU A 132 -8.83 1.46 4.90
CA LEU A 132 -7.40 1.76 5.01
C LEU A 132 -6.71 0.54 5.62
N ASP A 133 -6.00 -0.22 4.83
CA ASP A 133 -5.15 -1.31 5.31
C ASP A 133 -3.76 -0.75 5.61
N VAL A 134 -3.33 -0.80 6.88
CA VAL A 134 -2.06 -0.21 7.36
C VAL A 134 -1.06 -1.29 7.81
N SER A 135 -1.21 -2.51 7.29
CA SER A 135 -0.33 -3.63 7.63
C SER A 135 1.10 -3.38 7.12
N PRO A 136 2.15 -3.83 7.82
CA PRO A 136 3.52 -3.49 7.46
C PRO A 136 4.02 -4.16 6.18
N VAL A 137 4.76 -3.40 5.38
CA VAL A 137 5.45 -3.87 4.17
C VAL A 137 6.87 -4.33 4.49
N ARG A 138 7.05 -5.55 5.03
CA ARG A 138 8.40 -6.15 5.19
C ARG A 138 8.40 -7.66 4.97
N PRO A 139 9.48 -8.24 4.39
CA PRO A 139 10.63 -7.59 3.75
C PRO A 139 10.52 -7.45 2.22
N ASN A 140 9.43 -7.90 1.58
CA ASN A 140 9.38 -8.14 0.13
C ASN A 140 8.57 -7.13 -0.69
N CYS A 141 8.15 -6.00 -0.11
CA CYS A 141 7.32 -4.99 -0.79
C CYS A 141 5.99 -5.48 -1.41
N THR A 142 5.48 -6.68 -1.08
CA THR A 142 4.30 -7.26 -1.75
C THR A 142 2.96 -7.00 -1.06
N GLY A 143 2.88 -6.13 -0.06
CA GLY A 143 1.57 -5.77 0.50
C GLY A 143 1.62 -5.10 1.85
N GLY A 144 0.50 -4.47 2.19
CA GLY A 144 0.25 -3.98 3.53
C GLY A 144 -0.54 -2.67 3.58
N HIS A 145 -0.23 -1.78 2.65
CA HIS A 145 -0.69 -0.40 2.60
C HIS A 145 -1.68 -0.28 1.45
N GLU A 146 -2.98 -0.35 1.72
CA GLU A 146 -4.01 -0.32 0.68
C GLU A 146 -5.09 0.71 1.03
N PHE A 147 -5.36 1.61 0.08
CA PHE A 147 -6.50 2.51 0.11
C PHE A 147 -7.58 1.95 -0.81
N ILE A 148 -8.61 1.36 -0.23
CA ILE A 148 -9.72 0.76 -0.99
C ILE A 148 -10.95 1.64 -0.82
N GLU A 149 -11.40 2.20 -1.93
CA GLU A 149 -12.62 3.00 -1.99
C GLU A 149 -13.81 2.15 -2.43
N LYS A 150 -14.93 2.33 -1.72
CA LYS A 150 -16.24 1.84 -2.18
C LYS A 150 -17.09 3.03 -2.60
N ARG A 151 -17.62 2.96 -3.82
CA ARG A 151 -18.41 4.02 -4.46
C ARG A 151 -19.82 3.50 -4.79
N SER A 152 -20.81 4.39 -4.74
CA SER A 152 -22.22 4.14 -5.12
C SER A 152 -22.53 4.59 -6.52
#